data_AF-A0A1G0LQM7-F1
#
_entry.id   AF-A0A1G0LQM7-F1
#
_cell.length_a   1.000
_cell.length_b   1.000
_cell.length_c   1.000
_cell.angle_alpha   90.00
_cell.angle_beta   90.00
_cell.angle_gamma   90.00
#
_symmetry.space_group_name_H-M   'P 1'
#
loop_
_entity.id
_entity.type
_entity.pdbx_description
1 polymer ?
#
loop_
_entity_poly.entity_id
_entity_poly.type
_entity_poly.pdbx_seq_one_letter_code
_entity_poly.pdbx_strand_id
1 'polypeptide(L)'
;MNYFALRPLSTKLISTTETQIQIYESGKGLTLSEAQSFSFIDIEVWARQFLQAVDDFLLQFLPAGAANLETKRGIALPDAPLDAVERVLLAKVMLAETIVDGIDYLFQVPADSQELARVREGLAQLLLVGLSAGYGTDTLFETSAVLAYVHGRPVPCMGGLPSAMGRKDIPVPLRFFPALPVLMAQSGNPATLSPLDLPQARQWNFEFTFESQSVDQDAIYVAIRFDQAGTLIPKRLAAPHSSLFDNLAQFVQVYPAIRSNMAKSLNPDDPDYQAVEPAINAFAGIAERVAMSWAGHRREANVGTCAVDHATTDFIYRLERKFSGESGSVRLDCITLNLVEKAMRPTVNWPSLCVLTSDGQYYKLIGEPVGDDECLYTYNAALSWSDGSTIRFGLENLDVFQAPMVWTGISVRRNENLSYDPPVKQEFVYHTPTQTFAAPCTPSIRQPALIDIGRQITDLKGTLSQFFAVLLETAETPPSVKLSIEYHYELEYDSCSAPESARVEIALPVLLLLPPVAYEKNLGANVAAEIQKWWKENTPGKPGYFEMSVGVIASSNIPLLTLSQVTFSIAECGVPLPRKAE
;
A
#
# COMPACT_ATOMS: atom_id res chain seq x y z
N MET A 1 6.35 -25.37 -24.88
CA MET A 1 5.43 -24.38 -25.47
C MET A 1 5.64 -23.13 -24.68
N ASN A 2 6.23 -22.12 -25.32
CA ASN A 2 6.63 -20.89 -24.66
C ASN A 2 5.54 -19.84 -24.84
N TYR A 3 5.41 -18.97 -23.85
CA TYR A 3 4.44 -17.89 -23.85
C TYR A 3 5.17 -16.56 -23.90
N PHE A 4 4.65 -15.66 -24.72
CA PHE A 4 5.19 -14.35 -25.00
C PHE A 4 4.15 -13.30 -24.68
N ALA A 5 4.59 -12.15 -24.22
CA ALA A 5 3.73 -11.01 -23.98
C ALA A 5 4.46 -9.72 -24.32
N LEU A 6 3.70 -8.68 -24.61
CA LEU A 6 4.26 -7.34 -24.79
C LEU A 6 4.62 -6.78 -23.42
N ARG A 7 5.88 -6.44 -23.20
CA ARG A 7 6.31 -5.79 -21.96
C ARG A 7 5.54 -4.48 -21.78
N PRO A 8 5.00 -4.22 -20.57
CA PRO A 8 4.48 -2.91 -20.20
C PRO A 8 5.48 -1.79 -20.54
N LEU A 9 4.96 -0.60 -20.82
CA LEU A 9 5.71 0.64 -20.92
C LEU A 9 6.26 1.05 -19.56
N SER A 10 5.56 0.73 -18.47
CA SER A 10 6.04 0.88 -17.11
C SER A 10 5.39 -0.14 -16.19
N THR A 11 6.16 -0.70 -15.26
CA THR A 11 5.68 -1.53 -14.15
C THR A 11 5.47 -0.74 -12.86
N LYS A 12 5.72 0.58 -12.88
CA LYS A 12 5.43 1.52 -11.77
C LYS A 12 4.57 2.70 -12.22
N LEU A 13 3.66 3.17 -11.37
CA LEU A 13 2.88 4.37 -11.63
C LEU A 13 3.78 5.61 -11.66
N ILE A 14 3.56 6.50 -12.63
CA ILE A 14 4.39 7.69 -12.85
C ILE A 14 3.77 8.89 -12.15
N SER A 15 4.59 9.70 -11.46
CA SER A 15 4.17 10.97 -10.86
C SER A 15 5.22 12.05 -11.18
N THR A 16 4.78 13.21 -11.67
CA THR A 16 5.62 14.34 -12.09
C THR A 16 5.01 15.64 -11.58
N THR A 17 5.83 16.67 -11.35
CA THR A 17 5.36 17.96 -10.81
C THR A 17 5.45 19.13 -11.79
N GLU A 18 6.11 18.99 -12.94
CA GLU A 18 6.36 20.09 -13.89
C GLU A 18 6.40 19.65 -15.37
N THR A 19 5.50 18.75 -15.79
CA THR A 19 5.42 18.33 -17.20
C THR A 19 4.88 19.48 -18.06
N GLN A 20 5.61 19.87 -19.11
CA GLN A 20 5.24 20.98 -19.99
C GLN A 20 4.21 20.54 -21.03
N ILE A 21 3.01 21.14 -21.01
CA ILE A 21 1.89 20.82 -21.91
C ILE A 21 1.56 22.05 -22.76
N GLN A 22 1.69 21.94 -24.09
CA GLN A 22 1.21 22.94 -25.04
C GLN A 22 -0.32 23.03 -25.01
N ILE A 23 -0.85 24.24 -24.93
CA ILE A 23 -2.29 24.50 -24.97
C ILE A 23 -2.78 24.42 -26.41
N TYR A 24 -3.91 23.73 -26.62
CA TYR A 24 -4.61 23.72 -27.90
C TYR A 24 -5.66 24.83 -27.96
N GLU A 25 -5.53 25.72 -28.93
CA GLU A 25 -6.51 26.78 -29.23
C GLU A 25 -7.24 26.48 -30.54
N SER A 26 -8.58 26.48 -30.50
CA SER A 26 -9.42 26.26 -31.69
C SER A 26 -9.09 27.27 -32.78
N GLY A 27 -8.85 26.79 -34.00
CA GLY A 27 -8.46 27.63 -35.14
C GLY A 27 -7.00 28.06 -35.18
N LYS A 28 -6.20 27.79 -34.13
CA LYS A 28 -4.76 28.13 -34.08
C LYS A 28 -3.84 26.94 -33.89
N GLY A 29 -4.34 25.81 -33.37
CA GLY A 29 -3.54 24.62 -33.12
C GLY A 29 -2.84 24.67 -31.75
N LEU A 30 -1.68 24.02 -31.63
CA LEU A 30 -0.88 24.00 -30.40
C LEU A 30 -0.11 25.31 -30.23
N THR A 31 -0.12 25.86 -29.02
CA THR A 31 0.43 27.17 -28.69
C THR A 31 1.47 27.09 -27.56
N LEU A 32 1.45 28.02 -26.60
CA LEU A 32 2.39 28.09 -25.49
C LEU A 32 2.22 26.90 -24.53
N SER A 33 3.30 26.53 -23.86
CA SER A 33 3.31 25.46 -22.86
C SER A 33 3.03 25.99 -21.46
N GLU A 34 2.28 25.21 -20.69
CA GLU A 34 2.09 25.39 -19.25
C GLU A 34 2.56 24.15 -18.48
N ALA A 35 3.09 24.37 -17.28
CA ALA A 35 3.51 23.29 -16.41
C ALA A 35 2.30 22.63 -15.73
N GLN A 36 2.20 21.31 -15.83
CA GLN A 36 1.17 20.51 -15.18
C GLN A 36 1.79 19.42 -14.31
N SER A 37 1.13 19.14 -13.18
CA SER A 37 1.49 18.04 -12.28
C SER A 37 0.61 16.81 -12.54
N PHE A 38 1.23 15.64 -12.52
CA PHE A 38 0.56 14.35 -12.68
C PHE A 38 0.89 13.45 -11.50
N SER A 39 -0.08 12.69 -11.00
CA SER A 39 0.12 11.77 -9.87
C SER A 39 -0.50 10.42 -10.18
N PHE A 40 0.28 9.37 -9.93
CA PHE A 40 -0.15 7.97 -10.04
C PHE A 40 -0.71 7.59 -11.41
N ILE A 41 -0.05 8.03 -12.48
CA ILE A 41 -0.48 7.76 -13.85
C ILE A 41 -0.06 6.37 -14.31
N ASP A 42 -1.04 5.65 -14.87
CA ASP A 42 -0.82 4.47 -15.70
C ASP A 42 -0.64 4.88 -17.17
N ILE A 43 0.61 4.81 -17.65
CA ILE A 43 0.97 5.18 -19.02
C ILE A 43 0.41 4.18 -20.06
N GLU A 44 0.09 2.93 -19.69
CA GLU A 44 -0.53 1.95 -20.60
C GLU A 44 -1.94 2.40 -21.03
N VAL A 45 -2.69 3.04 -20.12
CA VAL A 45 -4.02 3.56 -20.42
C VAL A 45 -3.94 4.67 -21.47
N TRP A 46 -3.00 5.60 -21.30
CA TRP A 46 -2.78 6.70 -22.24
C TRP A 46 -2.30 6.20 -23.60
N ALA A 47 -1.38 5.23 -23.60
CA ALA A 47 -0.92 4.57 -24.82
C ALA A 47 -2.07 3.93 -25.61
N ARG A 48 -2.95 3.16 -24.94
CA ARG A 48 -4.12 2.54 -25.61
C ARG A 48 -5.06 3.58 -26.21
N GLN A 49 -5.35 4.66 -25.46
CA GLN A 49 -6.19 5.75 -25.96
C GLN A 49 -5.57 6.42 -27.19
N PHE A 50 -4.26 6.65 -27.18
CA PHE A 50 -3.54 7.22 -28.30
C PHE A 50 -3.56 6.31 -29.53
N LEU A 51 -3.27 5.02 -29.37
CA LEU A 51 -3.27 4.07 -30.49
C LEU A 51 -4.67 3.92 -31.11
N GLN A 52 -5.72 3.93 -30.28
CA GLN A 52 -7.11 3.99 -30.78
C GLN A 52 -7.37 5.29 -31.55
N ALA A 53 -6.89 6.44 -31.05
CA ALA A 53 -7.06 7.71 -31.73
C ALA A 53 -6.38 7.75 -33.11
N VAL A 54 -5.22 7.10 -33.26
CA VAL A 54 -4.54 6.97 -34.56
C VAL A 54 -5.36 6.12 -35.53
N ASP A 55 -5.89 4.97 -35.09
CA ASP A 55 -6.75 4.14 -35.94
C ASP A 55 -8.05 4.87 -36.30
N ASP A 56 -8.69 5.56 -35.35
CA ASP A 56 -9.91 6.35 -35.58
C ASP A 56 -9.66 7.48 -36.60
N PHE A 57 -8.54 8.19 -36.48
CA PHE A 57 -8.13 9.23 -37.40
C PHE A 57 -7.95 8.68 -38.82
N LEU A 58 -7.20 7.58 -38.98
CA LEU A 58 -6.98 6.97 -40.29
C LEU A 58 -8.27 6.40 -40.86
N LEU A 59 -9.18 5.86 -40.04
CA LEU A 59 -10.49 5.41 -40.51
C LEU A 59 -11.32 6.58 -41.07
N GLN A 60 -11.28 7.73 -40.41
CA GLN A 60 -12.01 8.93 -40.82
C GLN A 60 -11.44 9.56 -42.12
N PHE A 61 -10.11 9.65 -42.22
CA PHE A 61 -9.45 10.41 -43.30
C PHE A 61 -8.83 9.53 -44.40
N LEU A 62 -8.84 8.20 -44.25
CA LEU A 62 -8.30 7.22 -45.20
C LEU A 62 -9.30 6.08 -45.50
N PRO A 63 -10.53 6.34 -46.00
CA PRO A 63 -11.48 5.28 -46.32
C PRO A 63 -11.01 4.39 -47.49
N ALA A 64 -11.42 3.11 -47.47
CA ALA A 64 -11.14 2.06 -48.46
C ALA A 64 -11.55 2.48 -49.89
N GLY A 65 -10.66 3.23 -50.55
CA GLY A 65 -10.99 3.94 -51.78
C GLY A 65 -9.99 5.06 -52.10
N ALA A 66 -8.72 4.89 -51.75
CA ALA A 66 -7.60 5.72 -52.22
C ALA A 66 -7.31 5.54 -53.74
N ALA A 67 -8.35 5.26 -54.52
CA ALA A 67 -8.38 5.31 -55.98
C ALA A 67 -9.23 6.47 -56.51
N ASN A 68 -9.82 7.31 -55.64
CA ASN A 68 -10.70 8.43 -56.05
C ASN A 68 -10.34 9.79 -55.45
N LEU A 69 -9.10 9.98 -54.99
CA LEU A 69 -8.63 11.31 -54.56
C LEU A 69 -8.40 12.29 -55.74
N GLU A 70 -8.42 11.81 -57.00
CA GLU A 70 -8.34 12.71 -58.16
C GLU A 70 -9.68 13.04 -58.84
N THR A 71 -10.81 12.40 -58.51
CA THR A 71 -11.96 12.41 -59.45
C THR A 71 -13.35 12.68 -58.89
N LYS A 72 -13.52 13.12 -57.64
CA LYS A 72 -14.84 13.60 -57.19
C LYS A 72 -14.81 14.94 -56.46
N ARG A 73 -15.22 15.94 -57.25
CA ARG A 73 -15.70 17.29 -56.96
C ARG A 73 -14.61 18.34 -56.81
N GLY A 74 -14.62 19.29 -57.76
CA GLY A 74 -13.99 20.61 -57.68
C GLY A 74 -14.63 21.50 -56.60
N ILE A 75 -14.65 20.98 -55.38
CA ILE A 75 -14.69 21.74 -54.15
C ILE A 75 -13.31 21.46 -53.57
N ALA A 76 -12.41 22.44 -53.62
CA ALA A 76 -11.19 22.36 -52.85
C ALA A 76 -11.61 22.15 -51.40
N LEU A 77 -11.39 20.95 -50.87
CA LEU A 77 -11.27 20.77 -49.44
C LEU A 77 -10.16 21.76 -49.03
N PRO A 78 -10.41 22.68 -48.08
CA PRO A 78 -9.34 23.49 -47.52
C PRO A 78 -8.28 22.52 -47.02
N ASP A 79 -7.05 22.77 -47.45
CA ASP A 79 -5.77 22.14 -47.10
C ASP A 79 -5.74 21.40 -45.73
N ALA A 80 -6.38 20.23 -45.60
CA ALA A 80 -5.74 19.18 -44.82
C ALA A 80 -4.65 18.69 -45.78
N PRO A 81 -3.39 19.11 -45.61
CA PRO A 81 -2.43 18.85 -46.66
C PRO A 81 -2.21 17.33 -46.66
N LEU A 82 -2.06 16.72 -47.85
CA LEU A 82 -1.79 15.27 -47.96
C LEU A 82 -0.65 14.82 -47.02
N ASP A 83 0.22 15.76 -46.63
CA ASP A 83 1.29 15.58 -45.66
C ASP A 83 0.81 15.12 -44.28
N ALA A 84 -0.28 15.64 -43.70
CA ALA A 84 -0.65 15.37 -42.31
C ALA A 84 -1.19 13.95 -42.16
N VAL A 85 -1.98 13.48 -43.13
CA VAL A 85 -2.46 12.09 -43.18
C VAL A 85 -1.29 11.14 -43.45
N GLU A 86 -0.39 11.48 -44.37
CA GLU A 86 0.82 10.70 -44.64
C GLU A 86 1.72 10.60 -43.40
N ARG A 87 1.89 11.69 -42.66
CA ARG A 87 2.63 11.74 -41.39
C ARG A 87 2.03 10.83 -40.32
N VAL A 88 0.71 10.81 -40.17
CA VAL A 88 0.04 9.87 -39.24
C VAL A 88 0.19 8.42 -39.71
N LEU A 89 0.11 8.17 -41.02
CA LEU A 89 0.36 6.83 -41.58
C LEU A 89 1.80 6.35 -41.32
N LEU A 90 2.80 7.22 -41.52
CA LEU A 90 4.20 6.95 -41.20
C LEU A 90 4.40 6.71 -39.70
N ALA A 91 3.73 7.51 -38.85
CA ALA A 91 3.74 7.29 -37.41
C ALA A 91 3.15 5.92 -37.04
N LYS A 92 2.08 5.47 -37.70
CA LYS A 92 1.52 4.12 -37.51
C LYS A 92 2.51 3.02 -37.87
N VAL A 93 3.20 3.14 -39.01
CA VAL A 93 4.23 2.17 -39.42
C VAL A 93 5.36 2.13 -38.39
N MET A 94 5.88 3.29 -37.98
CA MET A 94 6.94 3.39 -36.97
C MET A 94 6.51 2.82 -35.61
N LEU A 95 5.27 3.06 -35.18
CA LEU A 95 4.72 2.46 -33.97
C LEU A 95 4.64 0.94 -34.08
N ALA A 96 4.17 0.41 -35.21
CA ALA A 96 4.11 -1.03 -35.44
C ALA A 96 5.50 -1.69 -35.33
N GLU A 97 6.52 -1.07 -35.94
CA GLU A 97 7.91 -1.56 -35.88
C GLU A 97 8.52 -1.48 -34.47
N THR A 98 8.24 -0.41 -33.72
CA THR A 98 8.86 -0.17 -32.41
C THR A 98 8.14 -0.85 -31.25
N ILE A 99 6.83 -1.10 -31.38
CA ILE A 99 6.04 -1.81 -30.37
C ILE A 99 6.48 -3.27 -30.28
N VAL A 100 6.73 -3.95 -31.41
CA VAL A 100 7.09 -5.37 -31.43
C VAL A 100 8.42 -5.67 -30.75
N ASP A 101 9.33 -4.70 -30.67
CA ASP A 101 10.57 -4.82 -29.90
C ASP A 101 10.34 -5.05 -28.41
N GLY A 102 9.17 -4.66 -27.90
CA GLY A 102 8.76 -4.92 -26.52
C GLY A 102 8.34 -6.36 -26.24
N ILE A 103 8.23 -7.22 -27.25
CA ILE A 103 7.86 -8.64 -27.05
C ILE A 103 9.02 -9.40 -26.44
N ASP A 104 8.70 -10.17 -25.40
CA ASP A 104 9.61 -11.07 -24.72
C ASP A 104 8.85 -12.29 -24.14
N TYR A 105 9.59 -13.31 -23.75
CA TYR A 105 9.10 -14.44 -22.98
C TYR A 105 8.47 -13.97 -21.67
N LEU A 106 7.26 -14.42 -21.37
CA LEU A 106 6.53 -14.11 -20.14
C LEU A 106 7.23 -14.70 -18.90
N PHE A 107 7.83 -15.87 -19.06
CA PHE A 107 8.49 -16.60 -17.98
C PHE A 107 10.01 -16.63 -18.15
N GLN A 108 10.72 -16.93 -17.07
CA GLN A 108 12.17 -17.12 -17.08
C GLN A 108 12.55 -18.46 -17.74
N VAL A 109 12.69 -18.45 -19.07
CA VAL A 109 13.06 -19.61 -19.88
C VAL A 109 14.26 -19.31 -20.79
N PRO A 110 15.03 -20.31 -21.24
CA PRO A 110 16.09 -20.10 -22.23
C PRO A 110 15.55 -19.44 -23.50
N ALA A 111 16.20 -18.36 -23.94
CA ALA A 111 15.74 -17.60 -25.09
C ALA A 111 16.09 -18.31 -26.41
N ASP A 112 15.12 -18.43 -27.31
CA ASP A 112 15.29 -18.77 -28.72
C ASP A 112 15.01 -17.53 -29.58
N SER A 113 16.06 -16.99 -30.19
CA SER A 113 15.95 -15.77 -30.99
C SER A 113 15.10 -15.95 -32.25
N GLN A 114 15.01 -17.16 -32.80
CA GLN A 114 14.18 -17.42 -33.98
C GLN A 114 12.70 -17.49 -33.64
N GLU A 115 12.35 -18.13 -32.52
CA GLU A 115 10.97 -18.16 -32.01
C GLU A 115 10.48 -16.75 -31.71
N LEU A 116 11.29 -15.96 -30.99
CA LEU A 116 10.97 -14.58 -30.66
C LEU A 116 10.78 -13.71 -31.93
N ALA A 117 11.62 -13.88 -32.95
CA ALA A 117 11.50 -13.16 -34.22
C ALA A 117 10.19 -13.48 -34.95
N ARG A 118 9.76 -14.75 -34.97
CA ARG A 118 8.47 -15.15 -35.59
C ARG A 118 7.27 -14.56 -34.86
N VAL A 119 7.30 -14.54 -33.53
CA VAL A 119 6.22 -13.94 -32.73
C VAL A 119 6.13 -12.43 -32.95
N ARG A 120 7.27 -11.75 -33.05
CA ARG A 120 7.33 -10.31 -33.36
C ARG A 120 6.73 -9.99 -34.72
N GLU A 121 7.05 -10.78 -35.75
CA GLU A 121 6.45 -10.63 -37.08
C GLU A 121 4.92 -10.80 -37.02
N GLY A 122 4.44 -11.84 -36.31
CA GLY A 122 3.00 -12.06 -36.14
C GLY A 122 2.28 -10.87 -35.50
N LEU A 123 2.87 -10.25 -34.48
CA LEU A 123 2.31 -9.05 -33.85
C LEU A 123 2.41 -7.81 -34.75
N ALA A 124 3.50 -7.65 -35.51
CA ALA A 124 3.67 -6.53 -36.44
C ALA A 124 2.52 -6.48 -37.44
N GLN A 125 2.13 -7.64 -38.00
CA GLN A 125 1.00 -7.74 -38.92
C GLN A 125 -0.32 -7.32 -38.27
N LEU A 126 -0.56 -7.68 -37.00
CA LEU A 126 -1.76 -7.25 -36.28
C LEU A 126 -1.78 -5.73 -36.04
N LEU A 127 -0.63 -5.14 -35.68
CA LEU A 127 -0.49 -3.70 -35.46
C LEU A 127 -0.69 -2.89 -36.74
N LEU A 128 -0.24 -3.40 -37.89
CA LEU A 128 -0.47 -2.76 -39.19
C LEU A 128 -1.95 -2.78 -39.59
N VAL A 129 -2.69 -3.84 -39.24
CA VAL A 129 -4.15 -3.87 -39.42
C VAL A 129 -4.82 -2.83 -38.51
N GLY A 130 -4.50 -2.83 -37.22
CA GLY A 130 -5.00 -1.85 -36.26
C GLY A 130 -4.07 -1.77 -35.05
N LEU A 131 -3.54 -0.59 -34.77
CA LEU A 131 -2.64 -0.39 -33.64
C LEU A 131 -3.31 -0.75 -32.32
N SER A 132 -4.56 -0.31 -32.12
CA SER A 132 -5.33 -0.58 -30.91
C SER A 132 -5.57 -2.09 -30.73
N ALA A 133 -6.01 -2.77 -31.79
CA ALA A 133 -6.28 -4.21 -31.76
C ALA A 133 -4.99 -5.03 -31.54
N GLY A 134 -3.92 -4.73 -32.28
CA GLY A 134 -2.64 -5.40 -32.14
C GLY A 134 -2.02 -5.20 -30.75
N TYR A 135 -1.99 -3.96 -30.26
CA TYR A 135 -1.47 -3.61 -28.93
C TYR A 135 -2.33 -4.19 -27.80
N GLY A 136 -3.60 -4.48 -28.07
CA GLY A 136 -4.54 -5.20 -27.21
C GLY A 136 -4.22 -6.67 -26.99
N THR A 137 -3.24 -7.24 -27.69
CA THR A 137 -2.82 -8.64 -27.51
C THR A 137 -2.19 -8.84 -26.13
N ASP A 138 -2.73 -9.79 -25.36
CA ASP A 138 -2.28 -10.10 -24.00
C ASP A 138 -1.18 -11.16 -24.00
N THR A 139 -1.43 -12.27 -24.70
CA THR A 139 -0.50 -13.41 -24.78
C THR A 139 -0.39 -13.93 -26.21
N LEU A 140 0.83 -14.27 -26.59
CA LEU A 140 1.19 -14.93 -27.84
C LEU A 140 1.89 -16.25 -27.53
N PHE A 141 1.68 -17.25 -28.36
CA PHE A 141 2.40 -18.51 -28.29
C PHE A 141 2.51 -19.15 -29.67
N GLU A 142 3.55 -19.95 -29.88
CA GLU A 142 3.74 -20.67 -31.13
C GLU A 142 3.03 -22.03 -31.10
N THR A 143 2.20 -22.28 -32.12
CA THR A 143 1.80 -23.62 -32.58
C THR A 143 2.24 -23.75 -34.05
N SER A 144 1.80 -24.75 -34.82
CA SER A 144 2.07 -24.80 -36.28
C SER A 144 1.62 -23.53 -37.05
N ALA A 145 0.93 -22.59 -36.39
CA ALA A 145 0.87 -21.16 -36.69
C ALA A 145 1.03 -20.35 -35.38
N VAL A 146 1.44 -19.08 -35.47
CA VAL A 146 1.34 -18.13 -34.33
C VAL A 146 -0.14 -17.90 -34.02
N LEU A 147 -0.53 -17.97 -32.75
CA LEU A 147 -1.88 -17.65 -32.29
C LEU A 147 -1.81 -16.55 -31.22
N ALA A 148 -2.77 -15.63 -31.25
CA ALA A 148 -2.87 -14.50 -30.33
C ALA A 148 -4.14 -14.59 -29.50
N TYR A 149 -4.07 -14.15 -28.25
CA TYR A 149 -5.23 -13.95 -27.39
C TYR A 149 -5.41 -12.47 -27.09
N VAL A 150 -6.64 -11.98 -27.30
CA VAL A 150 -7.07 -10.63 -26.96
C VAL A 150 -8.23 -10.75 -25.99
N HIS A 151 -8.07 -10.24 -24.77
CA HIS A 151 -9.07 -10.32 -23.71
C HIS A 151 -9.57 -11.76 -23.45
N GLY A 152 -8.64 -12.72 -23.45
CA GLY A 152 -8.95 -14.14 -23.24
C GLY A 152 -9.64 -14.85 -24.42
N ARG A 153 -9.75 -14.22 -25.59
CA ARG A 153 -10.33 -14.83 -26.80
C ARG A 153 -9.27 -15.05 -27.89
N PRO A 154 -9.28 -16.20 -28.59
CA PRO A 154 -8.33 -16.45 -29.67
C PRO A 154 -8.66 -15.56 -30.88
N VAL A 155 -7.62 -14.94 -31.46
CA VAL A 155 -7.69 -14.20 -32.72
C VAL A 155 -6.82 -14.94 -33.75
N PRO A 156 -7.35 -15.30 -34.94
CA PRO A 156 -6.56 -15.99 -35.95
C PRO A 156 -5.53 -15.03 -36.59
N CYS A 157 -4.24 -15.34 -36.44
CA CYS A 157 -3.23 -14.94 -37.42
C CYS A 157 -3.45 -15.83 -38.66
N MET A 158 -3.19 -15.36 -39.89
CA MET A 158 -3.43 -16.17 -41.11
C MET A 158 -2.80 -17.58 -41.01
N GLY A 159 -3.65 -18.58 -40.78
CA GLY A 159 -3.29 -19.99 -40.56
C GLY A 159 -4.34 -20.67 -39.67
N GLY A 160 -5.12 -21.60 -40.24
CA GLY A 160 -6.26 -22.22 -39.55
C GLY A 160 -5.90 -22.87 -38.21
N LEU A 161 -6.73 -22.63 -37.20
CA LEU A 161 -6.65 -23.24 -35.87
C LEU A 161 -6.79 -24.76 -35.96
N PRO A 162 -5.82 -25.57 -35.49
CA PRO A 162 -6.03 -26.99 -35.29
C PRO A 162 -6.97 -27.19 -34.09
N SER A 163 -8.08 -27.92 -34.30
CA SER A 163 -9.11 -28.25 -33.30
C SER A 163 -8.64 -29.20 -32.17
N ALA A 164 -7.34 -29.21 -31.84
CA ALA A 164 -6.71 -30.19 -30.96
C ALA A 164 -6.02 -29.57 -29.73
N MET A 165 -6.44 -28.39 -29.28
CA MET A 165 -6.04 -27.90 -27.95
C MET A 165 -7.03 -28.42 -26.91
N GLY A 166 -6.64 -29.49 -26.21
CA GLY A 166 -7.25 -29.85 -24.93
C GLY A 166 -7.16 -28.68 -23.95
N ARG A 167 -8.05 -28.64 -22.95
CA ARG A 167 -8.14 -27.60 -21.91
C ARG A 167 -6.77 -27.41 -21.24
N LYS A 168 -5.99 -26.45 -21.74
CA LYS A 168 -4.68 -26.07 -21.23
C LYS A 168 -4.80 -24.62 -20.81
N ASP A 169 -4.51 -24.34 -19.54
CA ASP A 169 -4.64 -22.99 -18.99
C ASP A 169 -3.59 -22.09 -19.64
N ILE A 170 -4.06 -21.06 -20.36
CA ILE A 170 -3.22 -20.09 -21.04
C ILE A 170 -3.01 -18.93 -20.05
N PRO A 171 -1.76 -18.61 -19.67
CA PRO A 171 -1.50 -17.47 -18.81
C PRO A 171 -1.85 -16.18 -19.56
N VAL A 172 -2.70 -15.35 -18.98
CA VAL A 172 -3.10 -14.05 -19.53
C VAL A 172 -2.63 -12.94 -18.59
N PRO A 173 -1.50 -12.27 -18.88
CA PRO A 173 -1.05 -11.15 -18.09
C PRO A 173 -1.96 -9.95 -18.30
N LEU A 174 -2.35 -9.32 -17.21
CA LEU A 174 -3.13 -8.09 -17.25
C LEU A 174 -2.19 -6.91 -17.41
N ARG A 175 -2.36 -6.16 -18.50
CA ARG A 175 -1.48 -5.02 -18.86
C ARG A 175 -2.08 -3.67 -18.48
N PHE A 176 -2.36 -3.52 -17.19
CA PHE A 176 -2.80 -2.29 -16.52
C PHE A 176 -2.61 -2.46 -15.01
N PHE A 177 -2.43 -1.35 -14.29
CA PHE A 177 -2.22 -1.42 -12.84
C PHE A 177 -3.45 -1.96 -12.10
N PRO A 178 -3.24 -2.74 -11.01
CA PRO A 178 -4.33 -3.07 -10.12
C PRO A 178 -4.86 -1.83 -9.42
N ALA A 179 -6.11 -1.91 -8.95
CA ALA A 179 -6.68 -0.89 -8.10
C ALA A 179 -5.78 -0.69 -6.86
N LEU A 180 -5.57 0.57 -6.47
CA LEU A 180 -4.80 0.87 -5.28
C LEU A 180 -5.54 0.35 -4.04
N PRO A 181 -4.85 -0.33 -3.11
CA PRO A 181 -5.44 -0.71 -1.84
C PRO A 181 -5.76 0.54 -1.02
N VAL A 182 -6.77 0.47 -0.15
CA VAL A 182 -7.17 1.59 0.71
C VAL A 182 -6.92 1.23 2.16
N LEU A 183 -6.14 2.06 2.85
CA LEU A 183 -5.99 2.01 4.31
C LEU A 183 -7.10 2.80 4.97
N MET A 184 -7.81 2.20 5.92
CA MET A 184 -8.99 2.83 6.54
C MET A 184 -8.74 3.31 7.97
N ALA A 185 -8.21 2.44 8.82
CA ALA A 185 -8.03 2.74 10.24
C ALA A 185 -6.85 1.95 10.81
N GLN A 186 -6.24 2.51 11.85
CA GLN A 186 -5.25 1.85 12.70
C GLN A 186 -5.53 2.17 14.16
N SER A 187 -5.17 1.26 15.06
CA SER A 187 -5.33 1.42 16.50
C SER A 187 -4.26 0.66 17.28
N GLY A 188 -3.98 1.15 18.49
CA GLY A 188 -3.09 0.51 19.45
C GLY A 188 -3.76 0.48 20.81
N ASN A 189 -4.18 -0.70 21.27
CA ASN A 189 -4.92 -0.88 22.51
C ASN A 189 -4.13 -1.72 23.52
N PRO A 190 -4.33 -1.56 24.85
CA PRO A 190 -3.76 -2.46 25.84
C PRO A 190 -4.09 -3.92 25.49
N ALA A 191 -3.11 -4.82 25.59
CA ALA A 191 -3.33 -6.25 25.32
C ALA A 191 -4.27 -6.88 26.36
N THR A 192 -4.25 -6.36 27.60
CA THR A 192 -5.16 -6.71 28.69
C THR A 192 -5.53 -5.48 29.51
N LEU A 193 -6.79 -5.37 29.92
CA LEU A 193 -7.25 -4.31 30.82
C LEU A 193 -6.97 -4.61 32.30
N SER A 194 -6.59 -5.86 32.61
CA SER A 194 -6.26 -6.33 33.97
C SER A 194 -5.03 -7.25 33.94
N PRO A 195 -3.82 -6.70 33.75
CA PRO A 195 -2.58 -7.45 33.71
C PRO A 195 -2.28 -8.09 35.07
N LEU A 196 -1.73 -9.28 35.03
CA LEU A 196 -1.30 -10.02 36.23
C LEU A 196 0.07 -9.53 36.74
N ASP A 197 0.88 -8.96 35.85
CA ASP A 197 2.23 -8.47 36.15
C ASP A 197 2.61 -7.24 35.32
N LEU A 198 3.74 -6.62 35.66
CA LEU A 198 4.24 -5.45 34.95
C LEU A 198 4.61 -5.73 33.49
N PRO A 199 5.26 -6.87 33.12
CA PRO A 199 5.46 -7.23 31.73
C PRO A 199 4.18 -7.23 30.89
N GLN A 200 3.08 -7.80 31.39
CA GLN A 200 1.77 -7.76 30.71
C GLN A 200 1.20 -6.35 30.62
N ALA A 201 1.40 -5.50 31.64
CA ALA A 201 0.94 -4.11 31.61
C ALA A 201 1.61 -3.26 30.52
N ARG A 202 2.77 -3.71 30.01
CA ARG A 202 3.50 -3.08 28.89
C ARG A 202 3.07 -3.58 27.52
N GLN A 203 2.19 -4.58 27.46
CA GLN A 203 1.79 -5.20 26.21
C GLN A 203 0.61 -4.46 25.56
N TRP A 204 0.68 -4.30 24.24
CA TRP A 204 -0.39 -3.76 23.43
C TRP A 204 -0.65 -4.59 22.18
N ASN A 205 -1.87 -4.47 21.66
CA ASN A 205 -2.29 -5.03 20.40
C ASN A 205 -2.36 -3.90 19.37
N PHE A 206 -1.66 -4.08 18.27
CA PHE A 206 -1.72 -3.21 17.11
C PHE A 206 -2.68 -3.80 16.08
N GLU A 207 -3.60 -3.00 15.55
CA GLU A 207 -4.52 -3.43 14.49
C GLU A 207 -4.64 -2.36 13.42
N PHE A 208 -4.74 -2.76 12.15
CA PHE A 208 -5.19 -1.88 11.08
C PHE A 208 -6.15 -2.61 10.13
N THR A 209 -6.95 -1.82 9.43
CA THR A 209 -7.92 -2.31 8.45
C THR A 209 -7.65 -1.74 7.08
N PHE A 210 -7.79 -2.58 6.05
CA PHE A 210 -7.65 -2.18 4.66
C PHE A 210 -8.64 -2.88 3.76
N GLU A 211 -8.83 -2.30 2.59
CA GLU A 211 -9.65 -2.82 1.51
C GLU A 211 -8.80 -2.99 0.25
N SER A 212 -9.07 -4.08 -0.49
CA SER A 212 -8.46 -4.33 -1.79
C SER A 212 -9.37 -5.21 -2.63
N GLN A 213 -9.36 -4.97 -3.95
CA GLN A 213 -10.07 -5.83 -4.88
C GLN A 213 -9.42 -7.22 -4.98
N SER A 214 -10.22 -8.23 -5.29
CA SER A 214 -9.76 -9.60 -5.50
C SER A 214 -9.67 -9.92 -7.00
N VAL A 215 -8.45 -10.00 -7.52
CA VAL A 215 -8.17 -10.49 -8.87
C VAL A 215 -7.13 -11.61 -8.75
N ASP A 216 -7.32 -12.72 -9.48
CA ASP A 216 -6.47 -13.93 -9.35
C ASP A 216 -4.98 -13.65 -9.61
N GLN A 217 -4.70 -12.69 -10.50
CA GLN A 217 -3.34 -12.26 -10.83
C GLN A 217 -2.69 -11.35 -9.76
N ASP A 218 -3.41 -10.93 -8.72
CA ASP A 218 -2.96 -9.95 -7.74
C ASP A 218 -2.49 -10.62 -6.44
N ALA A 219 -1.26 -10.28 -6.02
CA ALA A 219 -0.72 -10.59 -4.71
C ALA A 219 -0.66 -9.32 -3.86
N ILE A 220 -1.15 -9.38 -2.63
CA ILE A 220 -1.11 -8.25 -1.69
C ILE A 220 0.15 -8.37 -0.84
N TYR A 221 0.83 -7.26 -0.64
CA TYR A 221 2.00 -7.16 0.22
C TYR A 221 1.68 -6.23 1.39
N VAL A 222 1.84 -6.74 2.61
CA VAL A 222 1.72 -6.00 3.86
C VAL A 222 3.11 -5.83 4.45
N ALA A 223 3.57 -4.59 4.55
CA ALA A 223 4.83 -4.23 5.19
C ALA A 223 4.56 -3.66 6.58
N ILE A 224 5.23 -4.22 7.58
CA ILE A 224 5.23 -3.74 8.96
C ILE A 224 6.65 -3.35 9.33
N ARG A 225 6.81 -2.10 9.78
CA ARG A 225 8.10 -1.61 10.27
C ARG A 225 7.97 -1.13 11.71
N PHE A 226 8.91 -1.56 12.54
CA PHE A 226 9.10 -1.06 13.89
C PHE A 226 10.27 -0.08 13.85
N ASP A 227 9.98 1.21 13.99
CA ASP A 227 11.03 2.24 13.99
C ASP A 227 11.26 2.77 15.41
N GLN A 228 12.51 3.08 15.74
CA GLN A 228 12.85 3.86 16.92
C GLN A 228 13.11 5.29 16.46
N ALA A 229 12.03 6.08 16.37
CA ALA A 229 12.06 7.52 16.10
C ALA A 229 13.03 7.95 14.98
N GLY A 230 12.56 7.84 13.74
CA GLY A 230 12.87 8.83 12.72
C GLY A 230 13.87 8.33 11.70
N THR A 231 13.40 7.53 10.75
CA THR A 231 13.62 7.82 9.33
C THR A 231 12.47 7.18 8.56
N LEU A 232 12.24 7.61 7.31
CA LEU A 232 11.45 6.95 6.27
C LEU A 232 10.06 7.55 6.04
N ILE A 233 10.05 8.82 5.61
CA ILE A 233 9.33 9.08 4.35
C ILE A 233 10.24 8.47 3.28
N PRO A 234 9.84 7.43 2.52
CA PRO A 234 10.50 7.18 1.27
C PRO A 234 10.38 8.49 0.50
N LYS A 235 11.49 9.23 0.34
CA LYS A 235 11.55 10.29 -0.66
C LYS A 235 10.96 9.65 -1.90
N ARG A 236 9.81 10.15 -2.36
CA ARG A 236 9.24 9.72 -3.63
C ARG A 236 10.39 9.86 -4.62
N LEU A 237 11.00 8.74 -5.00
CA LEU A 237 11.73 8.67 -6.24
C LEU A 237 10.62 8.89 -7.27
N ALA A 238 10.42 10.15 -7.66
CA ALA A 238 9.77 10.44 -8.91
C ALA A 238 10.50 9.56 -9.90
N ALA A 239 9.79 8.58 -10.48
CA ALA A 239 10.37 7.80 -11.54
C ALA A 239 10.89 8.82 -12.57
N PRO A 240 12.15 8.71 -13.03
CA PRO A 240 12.58 9.51 -14.16
C PRO A 240 11.53 9.30 -15.27
N HIS A 241 10.84 10.38 -15.65
CA HIS A 241 9.81 10.30 -16.68
C HIS A 241 10.49 10.45 -18.03
N SER A 242 10.08 9.65 -19.00
CA SER A 242 10.66 9.64 -20.34
C SER A 242 9.94 10.65 -21.24
N SER A 243 10.58 10.97 -22.36
CA SER A 243 9.95 11.77 -23.42
C SER A 243 8.63 11.16 -23.95
N LEU A 244 8.45 9.84 -23.81
CA LEU A 244 7.20 9.17 -24.16
C LEU A 244 6.05 9.56 -23.22
N PHE A 245 6.33 9.65 -21.91
CA PHE A 245 5.35 10.11 -20.93
C PHE A 245 4.87 11.53 -21.25
N ASP A 246 5.78 12.46 -21.51
CA ASP A 246 5.43 13.86 -21.79
C ASP A 246 4.58 14.00 -23.05
N ASN A 247 4.90 13.25 -24.11
CA ASN A 247 4.14 13.27 -25.36
C ASN A 247 2.75 12.61 -25.22
N LEU A 248 2.62 11.55 -24.41
CA LEU A 248 1.31 10.96 -24.10
C LEU A 248 0.49 11.85 -23.17
N ALA A 249 1.12 12.53 -22.22
CA ALA A 249 0.47 13.54 -21.38
C ALA A 249 -0.07 14.69 -22.23
N GLN A 250 0.75 15.20 -23.17
CA GLN A 250 0.33 16.20 -24.15
C GLN A 250 -0.91 15.74 -24.91
N PHE A 251 -0.90 14.51 -25.45
CA PHE A 251 -2.02 13.93 -26.19
C PHE A 251 -3.31 13.93 -25.35
N VAL A 252 -3.29 13.33 -24.15
CA VAL A 252 -4.50 13.14 -23.33
C VAL A 252 -5.14 14.47 -22.94
N GLN A 253 -4.33 15.50 -22.69
CA GLN A 253 -4.83 16.82 -22.31
C GLN A 253 -5.54 17.54 -23.45
N VAL A 254 -5.05 17.44 -24.69
CA VAL A 254 -5.56 18.25 -25.82
C VAL A 254 -6.47 17.48 -26.78
N TYR A 255 -6.39 16.15 -26.79
CA TYR A 255 -7.12 15.34 -27.75
C TYR A 255 -8.65 15.52 -27.73
N PRO A 256 -9.34 15.70 -26.58
CA PRO A 256 -10.78 15.94 -26.61
C PRO A 256 -11.18 17.16 -27.45
N ALA A 257 -10.43 18.26 -27.35
CA ALA A 257 -10.68 19.47 -28.12
C ALA A 257 -10.27 19.32 -29.61
N ILE A 258 -9.14 18.67 -29.87
CA ILE A 258 -8.70 18.34 -31.24
C ILE A 258 -9.76 17.46 -31.91
N ARG A 259 -10.18 16.37 -31.28
CA ARG A 259 -11.21 15.44 -31.79
C ARG A 259 -12.52 16.17 -32.08
N SER A 260 -12.95 17.06 -31.19
CA SER A 260 -14.15 17.86 -31.39
C SER A 260 -14.06 18.72 -32.67
N ASN A 261 -12.92 19.36 -32.92
CA ASN A 261 -12.72 20.14 -34.14
C ASN A 261 -12.55 19.27 -35.38
N MET A 262 -11.85 18.13 -35.30
CA MET A 262 -11.73 17.19 -36.43
C MET A 262 -13.09 16.61 -36.84
N ALA A 263 -14.01 16.40 -35.91
CA ALA A 263 -15.36 15.91 -36.21
C ALA A 263 -16.16 16.89 -37.11
N LYS A 264 -15.84 18.18 -37.07
CA LYS A 264 -16.46 19.21 -37.93
C LYS A 264 -16.15 19.02 -39.42
N SER A 265 -15.10 18.27 -39.76
CA SER A 265 -14.78 17.91 -41.16
C SER A 265 -15.92 17.16 -41.86
N LEU A 266 -16.82 16.51 -41.11
CA LEU A 266 -18.00 15.82 -41.63
C LEU A 266 -19.08 16.78 -42.17
N ASN A 267 -19.03 18.06 -41.80
CA ASN A 267 -19.98 19.09 -42.26
C ASN A 267 -19.24 20.36 -42.72
N PRO A 268 -19.01 20.52 -44.04
CA PRO A 268 -18.35 21.71 -44.60
C PRO A 268 -19.02 23.05 -44.30
N ASP A 269 -20.32 23.06 -43.96
CA ASP A 269 -21.08 24.26 -43.62
C ASP A 269 -21.01 24.62 -42.11
N ASP A 270 -20.21 23.90 -41.32
CA ASP A 270 -19.99 24.20 -39.91
C ASP A 270 -19.37 25.61 -39.75
N PRO A 271 -19.95 26.49 -38.92
CA PRO A 271 -19.44 27.86 -38.74
C PRO A 271 -17.98 27.91 -38.25
N ASP A 272 -17.50 26.83 -37.62
CA ASP A 272 -16.14 26.71 -37.11
C ASP A 272 -15.25 25.80 -38.00
N TYR A 273 -15.61 25.54 -39.27
CA TYR A 273 -14.85 24.64 -40.16
C TYR A 273 -13.37 25.03 -40.29
N GLN A 274 -13.03 26.31 -40.17
CA GLN A 274 -11.65 26.82 -40.18
C GLN A 274 -10.76 26.21 -39.08
N ALA A 275 -11.35 25.60 -38.05
CA ALA A 275 -10.61 24.94 -36.97
C ALA A 275 -10.20 23.49 -37.29
N VAL A 276 -10.66 22.92 -38.41
CA VAL A 276 -10.39 21.51 -38.81
C VAL A 276 -8.91 21.30 -39.16
N GLU A 277 -8.35 22.13 -40.04
CA GLU A 277 -6.96 22.00 -40.50
C GLU A 277 -5.95 22.14 -39.35
N PRO A 278 -6.03 23.17 -38.47
CA PRO A 278 -5.17 23.25 -37.29
C PRO A 278 -5.30 22.04 -36.35
N ALA A 279 -6.48 21.43 -36.25
CA ALA A 279 -6.71 20.23 -35.45
C ALA A 279 -6.00 19.00 -36.05
N ILE A 280 -6.13 18.80 -37.37
CA ILE A 280 -5.48 17.70 -38.11
C ILE A 280 -3.95 17.82 -37.99
N ASN A 281 -3.41 19.03 -38.20
CA ASN A 281 -1.98 19.29 -38.09
C ASN A 281 -1.46 19.10 -36.65
N ALA A 282 -2.22 19.56 -35.64
CA ALA A 282 -1.88 19.32 -34.24
C ALA A 282 -1.83 17.83 -33.90
N PHE A 283 -2.81 17.05 -34.35
CA PHE A 283 -2.83 15.59 -34.14
C PHE A 283 -1.66 14.90 -34.84
N ALA A 284 -1.38 15.23 -36.10
CA ALA A 284 -0.25 14.67 -36.84
C ALA A 284 1.09 14.98 -36.16
N GLY A 285 1.27 16.20 -35.64
CA GLY A 285 2.45 16.58 -34.86
C GLY A 285 2.60 15.78 -33.56
N ILE A 286 1.50 15.52 -32.84
CA ILE A 286 1.52 14.68 -31.63
C ILE A 286 1.85 13.23 -32.01
N ALA A 287 1.25 12.70 -33.08
CA ALA A 287 1.44 11.31 -33.50
C ALA A 287 2.90 10.98 -33.82
N GLU A 288 3.59 11.88 -34.53
CA GLU A 288 5.02 11.73 -34.81
C GLU A 288 5.88 11.76 -33.55
N ARG A 289 5.64 12.72 -32.65
CA ARG A 289 6.44 12.83 -31.42
C ARG A 289 6.25 11.61 -30.52
N VAL A 290 5.03 11.08 -30.42
CA VAL A 290 4.76 9.83 -29.70
C VAL A 290 5.49 8.65 -30.38
N ALA A 291 5.39 8.50 -31.71
CA ALA A 291 6.08 7.43 -32.43
C ALA A 291 7.62 7.48 -32.25
N MET A 292 8.22 8.67 -32.36
CA MET A 292 9.66 8.86 -32.16
C MET A 292 10.10 8.58 -30.73
N SER A 293 9.35 9.05 -29.73
CA SER A 293 9.69 8.85 -28.31
C SER A 293 9.47 7.40 -27.86
N TRP A 294 8.56 6.67 -28.50
CA TRP A 294 8.36 5.24 -28.24
C TRP A 294 9.62 4.42 -28.52
N ALA A 295 10.30 4.69 -29.63
CA ALA A 295 11.57 4.05 -30.00
C ALA A 295 12.69 4.34 -28.98
N GLY A 296 12.71 5.55 -28.40
CA GLY A 296 13.68 5.98 -27.39
C GLY A 296 13.43 5.33 -26.02
N HIS A 297 12.17 5.30 -25.59
CA HIS A 297 11.75 4.77 -24.27
C HIS A 297 12.23 3.33 -24.03
N ARG A 298 12.20 2.48 -25.06
CA ARG A 298 12.64 1.08 -24.96
C ARG A 298 14.16 0.93 -24.71
N ARG A 299 14.98 1.92 -25.08
CA ARG A 299 16.43 1.90 -24.83
C ARG A 299 16.77 2.34 -23.41
N GLU A 300 16.02 3.30 -22.87
CA GLU A 300 16.21 3.87 -21.53
C GLU A 300 15.78 2.89 -20.42
N ALA A 301 14.74 2.08 -20.66
CA ALA A 301 14.24 1.08 -19.72
C ALA A 301 15.24 -0.04 -19.37
N ASN A 302 16.30 -0.24 -20.18
CA ASN A 302 17.30 -1.30 -19.97
C ASN A 302 18.50 -0.90 -19.07
N VAL A 303 18.53 0.33 -18.53
CA VAL A 303 19.70 0.86 -17.79
C VAL A 303 19.48 0.95 -16.26
N GLY A 304 18.32 0.53 -15.75
CA GLY A 304 17.99 0.67 -14.32
C GLY A 304 18.43 -0.52 -13.45
N THR A 305 19.69 -0.56 -13.01
CA THR A 305 20.06 -1.34 -11.81
C THR A 305 19.76 -0.53 -10.56
N CYS A 306 18.82 -0.99 -9.74
CA CYS A 306 18.72 -0.57 -8.35
C CYS A 306 19.42 -1.62 -7.50
N ALA A 307 20.65 -1.32 -7.09
CA ALA A 307 21.22 -1.94 -5.90
C ALA A 307 20.54 -1.30 -4.68
N VAL A 308 19.99 -2.11 -3.79
CA VAL A 308 19.72 -1.68 -2.41
C VAL A 308 20.15 -2.81 -1.51
N ASP A 309 21.28 -2.59 -0.84
CA ASP A 309 21.74 -3.40 0.27
C ASP A 309 21.38 -2.61 1.53
N HIS A 310 20.30 -3.00 2.20
CA HIS A 310 19.93 -2.49 3.53
C HIS A 310 19.46 -3.68 4.36
N ALA A 311 19.99 -3.79 5.58
CA ALA A 311 19.46 -4.70 6.59
C ALA A 311 17.95 -4.47 6.75
N THR A 312 17.15 -5.51 6.58
CA THR A 312 15.68 -5.43 6.56
C THR A 312 15.16 -5.08 7.96
N THR A 313 14.57 -3.88 8.10
CA THR A 313 13.84 -3.43 9.30
C THR A 313 12.37 -3.83 9.28
N ASP A 314 11.95 -4.55 8.24
CA ASP A 314 10.55 -4.71 7.86
C ASP A 314 10.17 -6.19 7.93
N PHE A 315 8.98 -6.46 8.47
CA PHE A 315 8.27 -7.70 8.17
C PHE A 315 7.46 -7.47 6.90
N ILE A 316 7.71 -8.27 5.87
CA ILE A 316 6.92 -8.22 4.64
C ILE A 316 6.15 -9.54 4.52
N TYR A 317 4.83 -9.43 4.61
CA TYR A 317 3.91 -10.53 4.39
C TYR A 317 3.31 -10.43 3.00
N ARG A 318 3.32 -11.53 2.24
CA ARG A 318 2.53 -11.70 1.04
C ARG A 318 1.24 -12.42 1.40
N LEU A 319 0.11 -11.78 1.12
CA LEU A 319 -1.23 -12.27 1.40
C LEU A 319 -1.86 -12.78 0.09
N GLU A 320 -2.15 -14.07 0.06
CA GLU A 320 -2.86 -14.75 -1.01
C GLU A 320 -4.25 -15.18 -0.54
N ARG A 321 -5.24 -15.09 -1.42
CA ARG A 321 -6.64 -15.44 -1.13
C ARG A 321 -7.06 -16.53 -2.10
N LYS A 322 -7.69 -17.58 -1.59
CA LYS A 322 -8.31 -18.61 -2.41
C LYS A 322 -9.82 -18.48 -2.33
N PHE A 323 -10.51 -18.55 -3.46
CA PHE A 323 -11.95 -18.43 -3.53
C PHE A 323 -12.58 -19.66 -4.20
N SER A 324 -13.82 -19.98 -3.81
CA SER A 324 -14.67 -20.96 -4.49
C SER A 324 -16.09 -20.41 -4.71
N GLY A 325 -16.82 -20.99 -5.67
CA GLY A 325 -18.21 -20.64 -5.97
C GLY A 325 -18.43 -20.10 -7.39
N GLU A 326 -19.70 -19.87 -7.73
CA GLU A 326 -20.14 -19.33 -9.03
C GLU A 326 -20.43 -17.82 -8.93
N SER A 327 -20.50 -17.14 -10.08
CA SER A 327 -20.73 -15.70 -10.18
C SER A 327 -22.00 -15.30 -9.41
N GLY A 328 -21.84 -14.53 -8.33
CA GLY A 328 -22.91 -14.10 -7.41
C GLY A 328 -22.93 -14.78 -6.04
N SER A 329 -22.16 -15.86 -5.83
CA SER A 329 -21.99 -16.52 -4.52
C SER A 329 -20.54 -16.99 -4.34
N VAL A 330 -19.62 -16.03 -4.34
CA VAL A 330 -18.19 -16.30 -4.08
C VAL A 330 -17.97 -16.45 -2.58
N ARG A 331 -17.22 -17.49 -2.20
CA ARG A 331 -16.78 -17.75 -0.84
C ARG A 331 -15.26 -17.66 -0.81
N LEU A 332 -14.73 -16.94 0.17
CA LEU A 332 -13.32 -17.05 0.53
C LEU A 332 -13.12 -18.46 1.07
N ASP A 333 -12.15 -19.25 0.61
CA ASP A 333 -11.84 -20.57 1.17
C ASP A 333 -10.80 -20.46 2.29
N CYS A 334 -9.71 -19.76 1.99
CA CYS A 334 -8.63 -19.50 2.93
C CYS A 334 -7.84 -18.25 2.54
N ILE A 335 -7.08 -17.73 3.50
CA ILE A 335 -6.01 -16.76 3.28
C ILE A 335 -4.70 -17.41 3.64
N THR A 336 -3.68 -17.26 2.80
CA THR A 336 -2.32 -17.69 3.12
C THR A 336 -1.46 -16.44 3.31
N LEU A 337 -0.78 -16.34 4.45
CA LEU A 337 0.29 -15.35 4.66
C LEU A 337 1.64 -16.03 4.52
N ASN A 338 2.43 -15.55 3.57
CA ASN A 338 3.83 -15.92 3.40
C ASN A 338 4.72 -14.80 3.93
N LEU A 339 5.63 -15.12 4.83
CA LEU A 339 6.65 -14.20 5.33
C LEU A 339 7.80 -14.13 4.31
N VAL A 340 7.84 -13.04 3.55
CA VAL A 340 8.84 -12.82 2.49
C VAL A 340 10.12 -12.21 3.06
N GLU A 341 9.98 -11.29 4.00
CA GLU A 341 11.09 -10.71 4.74
C GLU A 341 10.76 -10.73 6.23
N LYS A 342 11.73 -11.17 7.03
CA LYS A 342 11.60 -11.28 8.49
C LYS A 342 12.56 -10.29 9.15
N ALA A 343 12.02 -9.32 9.87
CA ALA A 343 12.86 -8.45 10.69
C ALA A 343 13.49 -9.25 11.84
N MET A 344 14.68 -8.85 12.27
CA MET A 344 15.36 -9.51 13.40
C MET A 344 14.71 -9.22 14.76
N ARG A 345 14.07 -8.05 14.91
CA ARG A 345 13.41 -7.59 16.15
C ARG A 345 12.25 -6.63 15.82
N PRO A 346 11.23 -6.53 16.70
CA PRO A 346 10.91 -7.47 17.77
C PRO A 346 10.51 -8.85 17.21
N THR A 347 10.59 -9.89 18.03
CA THR A 347 9.96 -11.17 17.69
C THR A 347 8.45 -10.98 17.77
N VAL A 348 7.75 -11.21 16.67
CA VAL A 348 6.29 -11.15 16.61
C VAL A 348 5.72 -12.54 16.35
N ASN A 349 4.54 -12.80 16.93
CA ASN A 349 3.75 -13.97 16.56
C ASN A 349 3.16 -13.77 15.15
N TRP A 350 2.63 -14.86 14.57
CA TRP A 350 1.83 -14.75 13.35
C TRP A 350 0.66 -13.77 13.56
N PRO A 351 0.38 -12.89 12.58
CA PRO A 351 -0.67 -11.89 12.71
C PRO A 351 -2.05 -12.50 12.91
N SER A 352 -2.93 -11.82 13.65
CA SER A 352 -4.35 -12.16 13.62
C SER A 352 -5.00 -11.53 12.38
N LEU A 353 -5.87 -12.30 11.72
CA LEU A 353 -6.66 -11.80 10.60
C LEU A 353 -8.15 -11.88 10.94
N CYS A 354 -8.88 -10.80 10.67
CA CYS A 354 -10.34 -10.82 10.66
C CYS A 354 -10.86 -10.30 9.32
N VAL A 355 -12.00 -10.81 8.87
CA VAL A 355 -12.67 -10.34 7.65
C VAL A 355 -14.02 -9.75 8.00
N LEU A 356 -14.34 -8.60 7.41
CA LEU A 356 -15.66 -7.97 7.51
C LEU A 356 -16.59 -8.63 6.49
N THR A 357 -17.68 -9.21 6.96
CA THR A 357 -18.70 -9.84 6.11
C THR A 357 -19.87 -8.89 5.82
N SER A 358 -20.75 -9.31 4.91
CA SER A 358 -21.92 -8.53 4.47
C SER A 358 -22.94 -8.20 5.57
N ASP A 359 -22.89 -8.89 6.71
CA ASP A 359 -23.65 -8.59 7.92
C ASP A 359 -23.05 -7.45 8.77
N GLY A 360 -21.90 -6.91 8.36
CA GLY A 360 -21.19 -5.83 9.03
C GLY A 360 -20.40 -6.28 10.27
N GLN A 361 -20.18 -7.59 10.47
CA GLN A 361 -19.41 -8.12 11.59
C GLN A 361 -18.01 -8.60 11.16
N TYR A 362 -17.04 -8.52 12.07
CA TYR A 362 -15.70 -9.07 11.87
C TYR A 362 -15.64 -10.52 12.36
N TYR A 363 -15.21 -11.42 11.48
CA TYR A 363 -14.97 -12.82 11.81
C TYR A 363 -13.46 -13.07 11.90
N LYS A 364 -12.97 -13.49 13.08
CA LYS A 364 -11.57 -13.87 13.29
C LYS A 364 -11.27 -15.19 12.58
N LEU A 365 -10.22 -15.19 11.78
CA LEU A 365 -9.72 -16.39 11.12
C LEU A 365 -8.84 -17.19 12.06
N ILE A 366 -8.80 -18.50 11.85
CA ILE A 366 -7.98 -19.46 12.59
C ILE A 366 -6.68 -19.63 11.81
N GLY A 367 -5.59 -19.10 12.33
CA GLY A 367 -4.25 -19.23 11.75
C GLY A 367 -3.55 -20.50 12.21
N GLU A 368 -3.10 -21.30 11.25
CA GLU A 368 -2.32 -22.52 11.43
C GLU A 368 -0.96 -22.35 10.72
N PRO A 369 0.15 -22.13 11.46
CA PRO A 369 1.47 -22.01 10.87
C PRO A 369 1.87 -23.29 10.12
N VAL A 370 2.34 -23.12 8.88
CA VAL A 370 2.85 -24.18 8.01
C VAL A 370 4.35 -23.95 7.84
N GLY A 371 5.13 -24.46 8.78
CA GLY A 371 6.57 -24.17 8.86
C GLY A 371 6.88 -22.78 9.42
N ASP A 372 8.06 -22.24 9.07
CA ASP A 372 8.58 -21.01 9.67
C ASP A 372 8.12 -19.72 8.97
N ASP A 373 7.78 -19.82 7.67
CA ASP A 373 7.54 -18.67 6.80
C ASP A 373 6.15 -18.67 6.14
N GLU A 374 5.27 -19.60 6.49
CA GLU A 374 3.89 -19.63 5.99
C GLU A 374 2.89 -19.85 7.13
N CYS A 375 1.72 -19.22 7.04
CA CYS A 375 0.59 -19.48 7.90
C CYS A 375 -0.71 -19.49 7.10
N LEU A 376 -1.48 -20.57 7.26
CA LEU A 376 -2.77 -20.78 6.62
C LEU A 376 -3.89 -20.30 7.55
N TYR A 377 -4.73 -19.40 7.06
CA TYR A 377 -5.88 -18.89 7.78
C TYR A 377 -7.16 -19.48 7.21
N THR A 378 -7.88 -20.21 8.05
CA THR A 378 -9.17 -20.80 7.75
C THR A 378 -10.26 -20.19 8.62
N TYR A 379 -11.50 -20.60 8.42
CA TYR A 379 -12.63 -20.15 9.22
C TYR A 379 -13.65 -21.29 9.35
N ASN A 380 -14.51 -21.21 10.36
CA ASN A 380 -15.40 -22.30 10.76
C ASN A 380 -16.82 -22.25 10.15
N ALA A 381 -17.20 -21.16 9.47
CA ALA A 381 -18.55 -20.97 8.90
C ALA A 381 -18.49 -20.35 7.50
N ALA A 382 -19.23 -20.87 6.51
CA ALA A 382 -19.22 -20.36 5.12
C ALA A 382 -19.39 -18.82 5.03
N LEU A 383 -18.29 -18.08 4.90
CA LEU A 383 -18.29 -16.62 4.80
C LEU A 383 -18.62 -16.24 3.35
N SER A 384 -19.71 -15.49 3.17
CA SER A 384 -20.00 -14.87 1.88
C SER A 384 -19.05 -13.70 1.68
N TRP A 385 -18.24 -13.75 0.62
CA TRP A 385 -17.27 -12.71 0.30
C TRP A 385 -17.84 -11.76 -0.76
N SER A 386 -17.73 -10.46 -0.53
CA SER A 386 -17.93 -9.45 -1.57
C SER A 386 -16.59 -8.89 -2.04
N ASP A 387 -16.47 -8.56 -3.31
CA ASP A 387 -15.32 -7.77 -3.77
C ASP A 387 -15.28 -6.45 -2.99
N GLY A 388 -14.09 -6.04 -2.51
CA GLY A 388 -13.96 -4.94 -1.55
C GLY A 388 -14.21 -5.31 -0.08
N SER A 389 -14.23 -6.60 0.30
CA SER A 389 -14.32 -6.96 1.72
C SER A 389 -13.10 -6.46 2.51
N THR A 390 -13.37 -5.86 3.67
CA THR A 390 -12.33 -5.32 4.55
C THR A 390 -11.60 -6.44 5.29
N ILE A 391 -10.28 -6.37 5.28
CA ILE A 391 -9.42 -7.21 6.13
C ILE A 391 -8.91 -6.37 7.29
N ARG A 392 -8.98 -6.93 8.50
CA ARG A 392 -8.28 -6.44 9.68
C ARG A 392 -7.06 -7.31 9.92
N PHE A 393 -5.91 -6.68 10.04
CA PHE A 393 -4.63 -7.32 10.34
C PHE A 393 -4.18 -6.84 11.72
N GLY A 394 -3.85 -7.78 12.61
CA GLY A 394 -3.48 -7.50 13.98
C GLY A 394 -2.16 -8.14 14.39
N LEU A 395 -1.39 -7.43 15.21
CA LEU A 395 -0.21 -7.95 15.92
C LEU A 395 -0.51 -7.89 17.42
N GLU A 396 -0.46 -9.04 18.08
CA GLU A 396 -0.86 -9.19 19.47
C GLU A 396 0.36 -9.22 20.42
N ASN A 397 0.19 -8.69 21.63
CA ASN A 397 1.17 -8.73 22.73
C ASN A 397 2.53 -8.06 22.44
N LEU A 398 2.53 -6.96 21.69
CA LEU A 398 3.72 -6.15 21.45
C LEU A 398 4.18 -5.44 22.74
N ASP A 399 5.48 -5.39 23.02
CA ASP A 399 6.03 -4.62 24.15
C ASP A 399 6.28 -3.16 23.73
N VAL A 400 5.81 -2.19 24.53
CA VAL A 400 5.96 -0.74 24.22
C VAL A 400 7.41 -0.26 24.02
N PHE A 401 8.41 -0.96 24.54
CA PHE A 401 9.81 -0.56 24.35
C PHE A 401 10.45 -1.21 23.12
N GLN A 402 9.98 -2.39 22.73
CA GLN A 402 10.48 -3.07 21.54
C GLN A 402 9.73 -2.61 20.27
N ALA A 403 8.47 -2.21 20.42
CA ALA A 403 7.61 -1.65 19.38
C ALA A 403 6.98 -0.33 19.88
N PRO A 404 7.77 0.75 20.04
CA PRO A 404 7.26 2.05 20.49
C PRO A 404 6.41 2.75 19.43
N MET A 405 6.51 2.33 18.17
CA MET A 405 5.63 2.75 17.09
C MET A 405 5.65 1.72 15.95
N VAL A 406 4.56 1.67 15.20
CA VAL A 406 4.39 0.76 14.06
C VAL A 406 4.02 1.56 12.82
N TRP A 407 4.79 1.37 11.74
CA TRP A 407 4.45 1.82 10.40
C TRP A 407 3.83 0.66 9.62
N THR A 408 2.78 0.98 8.87
CA THR A 408 2.10 0.04 7.98
C THR A 408 2.19 0.52 6.55
N GLY A 409 2.54 -0.41 5.66
CA GLY A 409 2.51 -0.24 4.22
C GLY A 409 1.70 -1.34 3.54
N ILE A 410 0.92 -0.99 2.52
CA ILE A 410 0.24 -1.97 1.67
C ILE A 410 0.53 -1.67 0.21
N SER A 411 0.94 -2.69 -0.54
CA SER A 411 1.05 -2.63 -1.99
C SER A 411 0.46 -3.88 -2.64
N VAL A 412 0.26 -3.83 -3.94
CA VAL A 412 -0.26 -4.93 -4.76
C VAL A 412 0.74 -5.17 -5.88
N ARG A 413 1.04 -6.45 -6.10
CA ARG A 413 1.80 -6.92 -7.25
C ARG A 413 0.89 -7.72 -8.15
N ARG A 414 0.77 -7.30 -9.41
CA ARG A 414 -0.07 -7.98 -10.39
C ARG A 414 0.77 -8.78 -11.37
N ASN A 415 0.24 -9.91 -11.81
CA ASN A 415 0.84 -10.92 -12.69
C ASN A 415 1.91 -11.80 -12.03
N GLU A 416 2.32 -11.53 -10.79
CA GLU A 416 3.31 -12.35 -10.09
C GLU A 416 2.82 -13.80 -9.90
N ASN A 417 1.51 -14.01 -9.77
CA ASN A 417 0.88 -15.31 -9.53
C ASN A 417 0.53 -16.09 -10.82
N LEU A 418 0.89 -15.61 -12.02
CA LEU A 418 0.51 -16.31 -13.27
C LEU A 418 1.17 -17.68 -13.40
N SER A 419 2.36 -17.85 -12.83
CA SER A 419 3.08 -19.12 -12.77
C SER A 419 4.15 -19.04 -11.68
N TYR A 420 4.25 -20.09 -10.87
CA TYR A 420 5.29 -20.22 -9.85
C TYR A 420 6.56 -20.90 -10.38
N ASP A 421 6.42 -21.82 -11.35
CA ASP A 421 7.55 -22.51 -11.99
C ASP A 421 7.25 -22.83 -13.47
N PRO A 422 7.94 -22.18 -14.43
CA PRO A 422 8.92 -21.10 -14.23
C PRO A 422 8.25 -19.80 -13.75
N PRO A 423 8.95 -18.97 -12.96
CA PRO A 423 8.42 -17.70 -12.48
C PRO A 423 8.26 -16.68 -13.62
N VAL A 424 7.33 -15.75 -13.42
CA VAL A 424 7.11 -14.61 -14.32
C VAL A 424 8.32 -13.67 -14.28
N LYS A 425 8.70 -13.16 -15.44
CA LYS A 425 9.74 -12.13 -15.56
C LYS A 425 9.29 -10.83 -14.89
N GLN A 426 10.17 -10.20 -14.10
CA GLN A 426 9.84 -9.02 -13.29
C GLN A 426 9.39 -7.82 -14.16
N GLU A 427 9.80 -7.78 -15.42
CA GLU A 427 9.37 -6.76 -16.38
C GLU A 427 7.87 -6.83 -16.71
N PHE A 428 7.17 -7.92 -16.37
CA PHE A 428 5.73 -8.10 -16.56
C PHE A 428 4.91 -7.98 -15.27
N VAL A 429 5.57 -7.77 -14.13
CA VAL A 429 4.93 -7.64 -12.82
C VAL A 429 4.69 -6.17 -12.53
N TYR A 430 3.42 -5.76 -12.37
CA TYR A 430 3.09 -4.38 -12.01
C TYR A 430 3.19 -4.20 -10.50
N HIS A 431 3.71 -3.05 -10.06
CA HIS A 431 3.86 -2.70 -8.65
C HIS A 431 3.12 -1.40 -8.34
N THR A 432 2.12 -1.48 -7.45
CA THR A 432 1.54 -0.25 -6.92
C THR A 432 2.48 0.43 -5.93
N PRO A 433 2.40 1.77 -5.78
CA PRO A 433 3.06 2.45 -4.68
C PRO A 433 2.51 1.94 -3.35
N THR A 434 3.40 1.74 -2.39
CA THR A 434 3.03 1.39 -1.02
C THR A 434 2.20 2.50 -0.39
N GLN A 435 0.95 2.19 -0.06
CA GLN A 435 0.06 3.06 0.70
C GLN A 435 0.41 2.96 2.18
N THR A 436 0.55 4.09 2.85
CA THR A 436 0.86 4.17 4.29
C THR A 436 -0.10 5.15 4.97
N PHE A 437 -0.28 5.00 6.29
CA PHE A 437 -0.90 6.07 7.07
C PHE A 437 -0.04 7.33 7.07
N ALA A 438 -0.64 8.48 7.35
CA ALA A 438 0.08 9.77 7.44
C ALA A 438 1.04 9.83 8.63
N ALA A 439 0.78 9.04 9.67
CA ALA A 439 1.57 8.93 10.89
C ALA A 439 1.61 7.46 11.35
N PRO A 440 2.66 7.03 12.07
CA PRO A 440 2.71 5.69 12.62
C PRO A 440 1.69 5.53 13.75
N CYS A 441 1.33 4.29 14.08
CA CYS A 441 0.59 4.01 15.30
C CYS A 441 1.55 4.02 16.49
N THR A 442 1.26 4.86 17.49
CA THR A 442 2.00 4.90 18.76
C THR A 442 1.06 4.42 19.87
N PRO A 443 1.47 3.45 20.71
CA PRO A 443 0.66 3.00 21.82
C PRO A 443 0.53 4.14 22.84
N SER A 444 -0.69 4.34 23.36
CA SER A 444 -0.97 5.22 24.50
C SER A 444 -1.72 4.42 25.55
N ILE A 445 -1.07 3.38 26.06
CA ILE A 445 -1.66 2.42 26.99
C ILE A 445 -1.98 3.12 28.31
N ARG A 446 -3.22 2.98 28.77
CA ARG A 446 -3.61 3.33 30.13
C ARG A 446 -4.04 2.06 30.86
N GLN A 447 -3.34 1.74 31.94
CA GLN A 447 -3.71 0.65 32.82
C GLN A 447 -4.52 1.20 34.01
N PRO A 448 -5.84 0.94 34.06
CA PRO A 448 -6.65 1.33 35.21
C PRO A 448 -6.55 0.34 36.36
N ALA A 449 -6.16 -0.91 36.09
CA ALA A 449 -6.10 -1.96 37.10
C ALA A 449 -5.12 -1.62 38.24
N LEU A 450 -5.53 -1.97 39.46
CA LEU A 450 -4.73 -1.83 40.66
C LEU A 450 -3.53 -2.80 40.62
N ILE A 451 -2.34 -2.24 40.81
CA ILE A 451 -1.08 -3.00 40.90
C ILE A 451 -0.57 -2.87 42.33
N ASP A 452 -0.76 -3.90 43.16
CA ASP A 452 -0.21 -3.96 44.53
C ASP A 452 1.24 -4.46 44.48
N ILE A 453 2.19 -3.58 44.78
CA ILE A 453 3.62 -3.92 44.79
C ILE A 453 4.13 -4.33 46.18
N GLY A 454 3.25 -4.35 47.19
CA GLY A 454 3.57 -4.89 48.51
C GLY A 454 2.76 -4.28 49.66
N ARG A 455 2.47 -5.14 50.64
CA ARG A 455 1.90 -4.77 51.93
C ARG A 455 2.96 -4.89 53.02
N GLN A 456 3.03 -3.88 53.89
CA GLN A 456 4.01 -3.83 54.99
C GLN A 456 5.46 -4.01 54.52
N ILE A 457 5.82 -3.29 53.46
CA ILE A 457 7.17 -3.30 52.91
C ILE A 457 8.16 -2.82 53.99
N THR A 458 9.15 -3.66 54.29
CA THR A 458 10.25 -3.35 55.22
C THR A 458 11.47 -2.77 54.51
N ASP A 459 11.69 -3.16 53.24
CA ASP A 459 12.73 -2.61 52.37
C ASP A 459 12.10 -1.80 51.22
N LEU A 460 11.64 -0.58 51.53
CA LEU A 460 11.01 0.30 50.54
C LEU A 460 11.93 0.60 49.36
N LYS A 461 13.23 0.80 49.64
CA LYS A 461 14.24 1.07 48.62
C LYS A 461 14.35 -0.11 47.66
N GLY A 462 14.52 -1.32 48.17
CA GLY A 462 14.61 -2.54 47.36
C GLY A 462 13.36 -2.75 46.49
N THR A 463 12.16 -2.64 47.08
CA THR A 463 10.90 -2.84 46.34
C THR A 463 10.69 -1.83 45.23
N LEU A 464 10.90 -0.52 45.47
CA LEU A 464 10.75 0.49 44.43
C LEU A 464 11.84 0.37 43.36
N SER A 465 13.06 -0.01 43.74
CA SER A 465 14.15 -0.23 42.77
C SER A 465 13.83 -1.40 41.85
N GLN A 466 13.29 -2.49 42.40
CA GLN A 466 12.84 -3.65 41.62
C GLN A 466 11.64 -3.31 40.71
N PHE A 467 10.67 -2.54 41.22
CA PHE A 467 9.52 -2.08 40.43
C PHE A 467 9.96 -1.33 39.16
N PHE A 468 10.81 -0.29 39.31
CA PHE A 468 11.28 0.48 38.17
C PHE A 468 12.22 -0.33 37.27
N ALA A 469 13.01 -1.24 37.83
CA ALA A 469 13.87 -2.13 37.04
C ALA A 469 13.03 -3.04 36.12
N VAL A 470 12.03 -3.74 36.68
CA VAL A 470 11.13 -4.61 35.90
C VAL A 470 10.33 -3.79 34.87
N LEU A 471 9.89 -2.59 35.25
CA LEU A 471 9.12 -1.74 34.34
C LEU A 471 9.98 -1.19 33.19
N LEU A 472 11.21 -0.73 33.43
CA LEU A 472 11.94 0.16 32.52
C LEU A 472 13.29 -0.36 31.99
N GLU A 473 14.00 -1.26 32.69
CA GLU A 473 15.37 -1.66 32.28
C GLU A 473 15.45 -2.46 30.97
N THR A 474 14.32 -2.95 30.47
CA THR A 474 14.27 -3.68 29.19
C THR A 474 14.29 -2.77 27.96
N ALA A 475 14.23 -1.45 28.15
CA ALA A 475 14.30 -0.49 27.06
C ALA A 475 15.74 -0.33 26.55
N GLU A 476 15.94 -0.37 25.23
CA GLU A 476 17.27 -0.15 24.63
C GLU A 476 17.78 1.28 24.88
N THR A 477 16.86 2.26 24.95
CA THR A 477 17.13 3.63 25.35
C THR A 477 16.39 3.95 26.66
N PRO A 478 17.01 4.64 27.63
CA PRO A 478 16.36 4.97 28.89
C PRO A 478 15.13 5.87 28.66
N PRO A 479 13.91 5.41 29.01
CA PRO A 479 12.72 6.24 28.86
C PRO A 479 12.69 7.34 29.92
N SER A 480 11.96 8.41 29.67
CA SER A 480 11.60 9.40 30.68
C SER A 480 10.36 8.97 31.47
N VAL A 481 10.34 9.31 32.75
CA VAL A 481 9.28 8.95 33.70
C VAL A 481 8.65 10.22 34.25
N LYS A 482 7.32 10.26 34.24
CA LYS A 482 6.50 11.19 35.04
C LYS A 482 5.90 10.41 36.20
N LEU A 483 5.93 11.00 37.39
CA LEU A 483 5.55 10.32 38.62
C LEU A 483 4.73 11.25 39.51
N SER A 484 3.63 10.75 40.06
CA SER A 484 2.93 11.35 41.19
C SER A 484 2.71 10.30 42.27
N ILE A 485 2.91 10.68 43.53
CA ILE A 485 2.68 9.83 44.69
C ILE A 485 1.81 10.58 45.70
N GLU A 486 0.78 9.91 46.17
CA GLU A 486 -0.16 10.37 47.18
C GLU A 486 -0.22 9.36 48.33
N TYR A 487 -0.50 9.85 49.53
CA TYR A 487 -0.75 9.04 50.71
C TYR A 487 -2.23 9.10 51.06
N HIS A 488 -2.87 7.93 51.12
CA HIS A 488 -4.29 7.74 51.32
C HIS A 488 -4.57 7.17 52.71
N TYR A 489 -5.54 7.75 53.41
CA TYR A 489 -6.04 7.23 54.67
C TYR A 489 -7.52 7.56 54.87
N GLU A 490 -8.21 6.74 55.67
CA GLU A 490 -9.64 6.89 55.93
C GLU A 490 -9.90 7.83 57.12
N LEU A 491 -10.82 8.78 56.96
CA LEU A 491 -11.39 9.52 58.08
C LEU A 491 -12.41 8.64 58.82
N GLU A 492 -11.97 8.09 59.95
CA GLU A 492 -12.85 7.47 60.93
C GLU A 492 -14.01 8.41 61.32
N TYR A 493 -15.25 7.96 61.08
CA TYR A 493 -16.44 8.51 61.72
C TYR A 493 -16.62 7.84 63.08
N ASP A 494 -16.99 8.63 64.09
CA ASP A 494 -17.16 8.23 65.50
C ASP A 494 -18.35 7.27 65.75
N SER A 495 -18.77 6.50 64.74
CA SER A 495 -19.85 5.52 64.85
C SER A 495 -19.46 4.22 64.15
N CYS A 496 -19.29 3.15 64.92
CA CYS A 496 -18.93 1.78 64.48
C CYS A 496 -19.95 1.09 63.53
N SER A 497 -20.76 1.83 62.78
CA SER A 497 -21.82 1.32 61.92
C SER A 497 -22.07 2.19 60.67
N ALA A 498 -21.16 3.08 60.30
CA ALA A 498 -21.30 3.87 59.07
C ALA A 498 -21.27 2.95 57.83
N PRO A 499 -22.23 3.07 56.90
CA PRO A 499 -22.21 2.32 55.65
C PRO A 499 -20.96 2.65 54.84
N GLU A 500 -20.51 1.72 54.01
CA GLU A 500 -19.28 1.85 53.21
C GLU A 500 -19.26 3.09 52.29
N SER A 501 -20.44 3.61 51.94
CA SER A 501 -20.65 4.85 51.18
C SER A 501 -20.44 6.14 51.98
N ALA A 502 -20.29 6.07 53.31
CA ALA A 502 -20.05 7.21 54.19
C ALA A 502 -18.57 7.36 54.61
N ARG A 503 -17.71 6.43 54.18
CA ARG A 503 -16.26 6.48 54.42
C ARG A 503 -15.63 7.54 53.53
N VAL A 504 -14.90 8.48 54.11
CA VAL A 504 -14.22 9.55 53.37
C VAL A 504 -12.72 9.26 53.39
N GLU A 505 -12.17 9.02 52.21
CA GLU A 505 -10.73 8.87 52.02
C GLU A 505 -10.10 10.25 51.77
N ILE A 506 -8.97 10.52 52.43
CA ILE A 506 -8.15 11.70 52.19
C ILE A 506 -6.88 11.27 51.46
N ALA A 507 -6.56 11.96 50.38
CA ALA A 507 -5.28 11.88 49.68
C ALA A 507 -4.41 13.08 50.03
N LEU A 508 -3.17 12.82 50.47
CA LEU A 508 -2.14 13.84 50.72
C LEU A 508 -1.04 13.73 49.67
N PRO A 509 -0.64 14.83 49.00
CA PRO A 509 0.44 14.79 48.04
C PRO A 509 1.78 14.51 48.74
N VAL A 510 2.53 13.55 48.19
CA VAL A 510 3.85 13.14 48.72
C VAL A 510 4.95 13.60 47.78
N LEU A 511 4.84 13.26 46.48
CA LEU A 511 5.87 13.54 45.49
C LEU A 511 5.24 13.81 44.12
N LEU A 512 5.80 14.79 43.39
CA LEU A 512 5.47 15.04 41.99
C LEU A 512 6.77 15.29 41.21
N LEU A 513 7.08 14.44 40.24
CA LEU A 513 8.21 14.62 39.33
C LEU A 513 7.76 15.30 38.04
N LEU A 514 8.03 16.61 37.95
CA LEU A 514 7.82 17.43 36.76
C LEU A 514 9.01 18.41 36.59
N PRO A 515 9.62 18.52 35.39
CA PRO A 515 9.32 17.80 34.14
C PRO A 515 9.65 16.30 34.22
N PRO A 516 9.24 15.47 33.22
CA PRO A 516 9.64 14.07 33.15
C PRO A 516 11.16 13.91 33.26
N VAL A 517 11.60 12.90 34.00
CA VAL A 517 13.02 12.64 34.28
C VAL A 517 13.46 11.36 33.57
N ALA A 518 14.60 11.39 32.88
CA ALA A 518 15.17 10.20 32.27
C ALA A 518 15.41 9.11 33.33
N TYR A 519 15.09 7.86 32.98
CA TYR A 519 15.29 6.74 33.89
C TYR A 519 16.78 6.51 34.18
N GLU A 520 17.10 6.46 35.46
CA GLU A 520 18.40 6.03 35.98
C GLU A 520 18.17 4.90 37.00
N LYS A 521 19.15 4.00 37.14
CA LYS A 521 19.04 2.82 38.04
C LYS A 521 18.79 3.17 39.51
N ASN A 522 19.18 4.37 39.94
CA ASN A 522 18.96 4.89 41.29
C ASN A 522 17.56 5.51 41.49
N LEU A 523 16.71 5.62 40.46
CA LEU A 523 15.40 6.28 40.55
C LEU A 523 14.55 5.73 41.70
N GLY A 524 14.44 4.40 41.82
CA GLY A 524 13.68 3.78 42.90
C GLY A 524 14.22 4.10 44.29
N ALA A 525 15.55 4.20 44.43
CA ALA A 525 16.18 4.59 45.69
C ALA A 525 15.94 6.08 46.02
N ASN A 526 15.96 6.95 45.01
CA ASN A 526 15.69 8.38 45.18
C ASN A 526 14.21 8.61 45.59
N VAL A 527 13.27 7.93 44.92
CA VAL A 527 11.84 8.00 45.27
C VAL A 527 11.60 7.47 46.70
N ALA A 528 12.24 6.37 47.08
CA ALA A 528 12.15 5.84 48.44
C ALA A 528 12.65 6.84 49.50
N ALA A 529 13.75 7.54 49.21
CA ALA A 529 14.30 8.55 50.11
C ALA A 529 13.35 9.74 50.30
N GLU A 530 12.70 10.21 49.23
CA GLU A 530 11.70 11.29 49.32
C GLU A 530 10.45 10.87 50.09
N ILE A 531 9.95 9.64 49.90
CA ILE A 531 8.82 9.12 50.69
C ILE A 531 9.19 9.03 52.18
N GLN A 532 10.37 8.51 52.50
CA GLN A 532 10.84 8.41 53.89
C GLN A 532 11.05 9.79 54.54
N LYS A 533 11.52 10.77 53.76
CA LYS A 533 11.65 12.15 54.22
C LYS A 533 10.28 12.75 54.52
N TRP A 534 9.33 12.64 53.59
CA TRP A 534 7.95 13.10 53.78
C TRP A 534 7.30 12.44 55.01
N TRP A 535 7.48 11.13 55.19
CA TRP A 535 6.93 10.41 56.33
C TRP A 535 7.48 10.93 57.66
N LYS A 536 8.79 11.16 57.76
CA LYS A 536 9.43 11.73 58.97
C LYS A 536 8.97 13.16 59.26
N GLU A 537 8.74 13.96 58.23
CA GLU A 537 8.32 15.36 58.37
C GLU A 537 6.84 15.48 58.76
N ASN A 538 5.97 14.61 58.24
CA ASN A 538 4.52 14.72 58.40
C ASN A 538 3.92 13.78 59.46
N THR A 539 4.58 12.65 59.73
CA THR A 539 4.19 11.61 60.70
C THR A 539 2.67 11.37 60.74
N PRO A 540 2.06 10.93 59.62
CA PRO A 540 0.60 10.81 59.53
C PRO A 540 0.06 9.88 60.62
N GLY A 541 -0.88 10.39 61.42
CA GLY A 541 -1.35 9.72 62.64
C GLY A 541 -2.33 8.57 62.42
N LYS A 542 -2.73 8.28 61.18
CA LYS A 542 -3.66 7.20 60.83
C LYS A 542 -3.01 6.19 59.89
N PRO A 543 -3.32 4.89 60.00
CA PRO A 543 -2.84 3.89 59.06
C PRO A 543 -3.42 4.12 57.66
N GLY A 544 -2.63 3.85 56.64
CA GLY A 544 -2.95 4.18 55.25
C GLY A 544 -2.03 3.51 54.25
N TYR A 545 -2.12 3.92 52.99
CA TYR A 545 -1.30 3.38 51.90
C TYR A 545 -0.84 4.48 50.95
N PHE A 546 0.20 4.20 50.17
CA PHE A 546 0.64 5.06 49.10
C PHE A 546 0.04 4.61 47.78
N GLU A 547 -0.40 5.57 46.98
CA GLU A 547 -0.80 5.39 45.59
C GLU A 547 0.15 6.17 44.69
N MET A 548 0.57 5.53 43.61
CA MET A 548 1.56 6.02 42.67
C MET A 548 1.01 5.91 41.26
N SER A 549 1.03 7.02 40.52
CA SER A 549 0.77 7.02 39.08
C SER A 549 2.08 7.23 38.32
N VAL A 550 2.34 6.35 37.35
CA VAL A 550 3.59 6.31 36.57
C VAL A 550 3.28 6.48 35.09
N GLY A 551 3.78 7.54 34.48
CA GLY A 551 3.75 7.75 33.03
C GLY A 551 5.14 7.52 32.43
N VAL A 552 5.24 6.67 31.41
CA VAL A 552 6.48 6.34 30.71
C VAL A 552 6.49 6.95 29.32
N ILE A 553 7.58 7.64 28.97
CA ILE A 553 7.72 8.44 27.77
C ILE A 553 9.04 8.07 27.10
N ALA A 554 9.03 7.59 25.84
CA ALA A 554 10.27 7.18 25.17
C ALA A 554 10.85 8.26 24.23
N SER A 555 10.02 8.96 23.44
CA SER A 555 10.53 9.86 22.38
C SER A 555 9.56 10.97 21.95
N SER A 556 8.25 10.76 22.06
CA SER A 556 7.23 11.80 21.90
C SER A 556 6.90 12.44 23.25
N ASN A 557 6.33 13.64 23.31
CA ASN A 557 5.78 14.19 24.57
C ASN A 557 4.52 13.46 25.07
N ILE A 558 4.19 12.29 24.48
CA ILE A 558 3.01 11.49 24.78
C ILE A 558 3.46 10.23 25.53
N PRO A 559 2.85 9.90 26.68
CA PRO A 559 3.19 8.70 27.41
C PRO A 559 2.79 7.44 26.61
N LEU A 560 3.74 6.53 26.42
CA LEU A 560 3.49 5.21 25.81
C LEU A 560 2.67 4.31 26.74
N LEU A 561 2.92 4.44 28.04
CA LEU A 561 2.29 3.68 29.11
C LEU A 561 1.97 4.60 30.29
N THR A 562 0.77 4.50 30.82
CA THR A 562 0.36 5.11 32.08
C THR A 562 -0.20 4.05 33.02
N LEU A 563 0.49 3.79 34.13
CA LEU A 563 -0.03 3.00 35.25
C LEU A 563 -0.73 3.96 36.21
N SER A 564 -2.04 3.82 36.37
CA SER A 564 -2.83 4.82 37.12
C SER A 564 -2.82 4.56 38.63
N GLN A 565 -2.85 3.28 39.03
CA GLN A 565 -3.03 2.85 40.42
C GLN A 565 -1.98 1.83 40.86
N VAL A 566 -0.74 2.28 41.10
CA VAL A 566 0.28 1.42 41.74
C VAL A 566 0.25 1.67 43.24
N THR A 567 -0.05 0.67 44.03
CA THR A 567 -0.32 0.84 45.46
C THR A 567 0.62 0.03 46.34
N PHE A 568 1.02 0.60 47.49
CA PHE A 568 1.87 -0.08 48.47
C PHE A 568 1.69 0.46 49.88
N SER A 569 2.07 -0.31 50.89
CA SER A 569 2.15 0.19 52.27
C SER A 569 3.49 -0.19 52.89
N ILE A 570 4.05 0.71 53.69
CA ILE A 570 5.27 0.45 54.46
C ILE A 570 4.89 -0.10 55.84
N ALA A 571 5.80 -0.84 56.48
CA ALA A 571 5.53 -1.43 57.80
C ALA A 571 5.13 -0.39 58.86
N GLU A 572 5.66 0.83 58.73
CA GLU A 572 5.39 1.97 59.60
C GLU A 572 3.93 2.47 59.50
N CYS A 573 3.20 2.14 58.42
CA CYS A 573 1.79 2.48 58.25
C CYS A 573 0.83 1.63 59.10
N GLY A 574 1.28 0.58 59.79
CA GLY A 574 0.39 -0.33 60.52
C GLY A 574 -0.31 -1.38 59.64
N VAL A 575 -1.47 -1.90 60.08
CA VAL A 575 -2.26 -2.87 59.29
C VAL A 575 -2.94 -2.11 58.14
N PRO A 576 -2.64 -2.42 56.87
CA PRO A 576 -3.20 -1.70 55.74
C PRO A 576 -4.72 -1.94 55.63
N LEU A 577 -5.45 -0.89 55.24
CA LEU A 577 -6.88 -1.00 54.91
C LEU A 577 -7.10 -1.97 53.74
N PRO A 578 -8.23 -2.69 53.69
CA PRO A 578 -8.57 -3.50 52.53
C PRO A 578 -8.76 -2.59 51.31
N ARG A 579 -7.86 -2.71 50.32
CA ARG A 579 -8.00 -1.99 49.04
C ARG A 579 -9.17 -2.58 48.26
N LYS A 580 -10.05 -1.73 47.72
CA LYS A 580 -11.08 -2.15 46.77
C LYS A 580 -10.40 -2.60 45.48
N ALA A 581 -10.73 -3.80 45.02
CA ALA A 581 -10.70 -4.07 43.59
C ALA A 581 -12.02 -3.48 43.05
N GLU A 582 -11.94 -2.41 42.25
CA GLU A 582 -13.11 -1.92 41.51
C GLU A 582 -13.53 -2.90 40.42
#